data_AF-A0A2D4QWC0-F1
#
_entry.id   AF-A0A2D4QWC0-F1
#
_cell.length_a   1.000
_cell.length_b   1.000
_cell.length_c   1.000
_cell.angle_alpha   90.00
_cell.angle_beta   90.00
_cell.angle_gamma   90.00
#
_symmetry.space_group_name_H-M   'P 1'
#
loop_
_entity.id
_entity.type
_entity.pdbx_description
1 polymer ?
#
loop_
_entity_poly.entity_id
_entity_poly.type
_entity_poly.pdbx_seq_one_letter_code
_entity_poly.pdbx_strand_id
1 'polypeptide(L)'
;MDNIEFQRELLTAAIGGVSKTQLLRTLTEKYGCTEEYINGALDLCALKTKPKNIRHKDFYDCPITKKAKKINYPFTQIYKQEDFLSEAECNDLIGLMNQNLRPSTVSDKTDSNCVSSYRTSTTADLHYFDNDFYLQLDKKISEFMGLEPFLGEVMQAQKYEPGQYFKEHWDFFDPFTTEYKIYCEWMGQRTWTTMIYLNDVEEGGETWFKHLKLKVKPKRGLLLAWNNLYKNGIPNFKTMHEAFPPKQGNKYVITKWWRSWSLI
;
A
#
# COMPACT_ATOMS: atom_id res chain seq x y z
N MET A 1 25.41 0.63 20.12
CA MET A 1 24.16 0.46 19.35
C MET A 1 23.02 0.80 20.28
N ASP A 2 22.22 1.81 19.94
CA ASP A 2 21.00 2.08 20.72
C ASP A 2 20.03 0.91 20.51
N ASN A 3 19.85 0.11 21.56
CA ASN A 3 19.04 -1.12 21.50
C ASN A 3 17.57 -0.79 21.18
N ILE A 4 17.12 0.43 21.51
CA ILE A 4 15.73 0.87 21.29
C ILE A 4 15.48 1.13 19.80
N GLU A 5 16.40 1.81 19.10
CA GLU A 5 16.23 2.11 17.67
C GLU A 5 16.26 0.85 16.82
N PHE A 6 17.15 -0.09 17.14
CA PHE A 6 17.21 -1.40 16.48
C PHE A 6 15.89 -2.16 16.63
N GLN A 7 15.35 -2.26 17.85
CA GLN A 7 14.08 -2.93 18.12
C GLN A 7 12.91 -2.24 17.40
N ARG A 8 12.89 -0.91 17.39
CA ARG A 8 11.87 -0.14 16.67
C ARG A 8 11.91 -0.41 15.17
N GLU A 9 13.09 -0.44 14.57
CA GLU A 9 13.26 -0.72 13.12
C GLU A 9 12.77 -2.14 12.79
N LEU A 10 13.15 -3.13 13.61
CA LEU A 10 12.73 -4.51 13.47
C LEU A 10 11.21 -4.67 13.54
N LEU A 11 10.58 -4.07 14.56
CA LEU A 11 9.13 -4.08 14.72
C LEU A 11 8.44 -3.36 13.56
N THR A 12 8.95 -2.20 13.15
CA THR A 12 8.42 -1.42 12.03
C THR A 12 8.44 -2.23 10.73
N ALA A 13 9.49 -3.01 10.49
CA ALA A 13 9.55 -3.88 9.33
C ALA A 13 8.53 -5.03 9.41
N ALA A 14 8.38 -5.65 10.58
CA ALA A 14 7.45 -6.75 10.80
C ALA A 14 5.98 -6.33 10.63
N ILE A 15 5.62 -5.11 11.03
CA ILE A 15 4.25 -4.56 10.88
C ILE A 15 4.05 -3.87 9.52
N GLY A 16 5.13 -3.40 8.90
CA GLY A 16 5.06 -2.45 7.80
C GLY A 16 4.97 -3.07 6.40
N GLY A 17 5.16 -4.38 6.26
CA GLY A 17 5.19 -5.05 4.97
C GLY A 17 6.48 -4.86 4.18
N VAL A 18 7.56 -4.49 4.89
CA VAL A 18 8.92 -4.47 4.36
C VAL A 18 9.39 -5.90 4.09
N SER A 19 10.18 -6.13 3.04
CA SER A 19 10.73 -7.46 2.77
C SER A 19 11.85 -7.80 3.75
N LYS A 20 12.11 -9.10 3.95
CA LYS A 20 13.27 -9.55 4.73
C LYS A 20 14.58 -9.00 4.15
N THR A 21 14.70 -8.99 2.82
CA THR A 21 15.86 -8.45 2.08
C THR A 21 16.10 -6.98 2.40
N GLN A 22 15.04 -6.15 2.40
CA GLN A 22 15.16 -4.75 2.73
C GLN A 22 15.51 -4.54 4.21
N LEU A 23 14.92 -5.29 5.14
CA LEU A 23 15.30 -5.22 6.55
C LEU A 23 16.78 -5.55 6.74
N LEU A 24 17.25 -6.66 6.17
CA LEU A 24 18.64 -7.09 6.28
C LEU A 24 19.58 -6.00 5.78
N ARG A 25 19.29 -5.44 4.59
CA ARG A 25 20.07 -4.34 4.04
C ARG A 25 20.07 -3.12 4.96
N THR A 26 18.89 -2.64 5.37
CA THR A 26 18.76 -1.46 6.23
C THR A 26 19.51 -1.63 7.55
N LEU A 27 19.39 -2.78 8.21
CA LEU A 27 20.07 -3.02 9.49
C LEU A 27 21.59 -3.18 9.31
N THR A 28 22.03 -3.80 8.22
CA THR A 28 23.46 -3.93 7.89
C THR A 28 24.07 -2.56 7.60
N GLU A 29 23.44 -1.75 6.74
CA GLU A 29 23.96 -0.44 6.33
C GLU A 29 23.93 0.59 7.46
N LYS A 30 22.84 0.62 8.24
CA LYS A 30 22.63 1.64 9.29
C LYS A 30 23.33 1.31 10.61
N TYR A 31 23.38 0.03 10.99
CA TYR A 31 23.86 -0.40 12.30
C TYR A 31 25.08 -1.33 12.25
N GLY A 32 25.56 -1.70 11.06
CA GLY A 32 26.73 -2.59 10.90
C GLY A 32 26.47 -4.03 11.35
N CYS A 33 25.20 -4.44 11.45
CA CYS A 33 24.84 -5.78 11.90
C CYS A 33 25.19 -6.84 10.85
N THR A 34 25.65 -8.02 11.29
CA THR A 34 25.78 -9.18 10.41
C THR A 34 24.41 -9.81 10.16
N GLU A 35 24.27 -10.49 9.03
CA GLU A 35 23.04 -11.25 8.72
C GLU A 35 22.75 -12.31 9.78
N GLU A 36 23.77 -12.97 10.34
CA GLU A 36 23.64 -13.94 11.43
C GLU A 36 23.02 -13.30 12.67
N TYR A 37 23.49 -12.11 13.07
CA TYR A 37 22.93 -11.39 14.21
C TYR A 37 21.46 -10.99 13.99
N ILE A 38 21.15 -10.49 12.79
CA ILE A 38 19.78 -10.08 12.45
C ILE A 38 18.83 -11.29 12.46
N ASN A 39 19.25 -12.42 11.87
CA ASN A 39 18.47 -13.64 11.89
C ASN A 39 18.26 -14.16 13.32
N GLY A 40 19.31 -14.15 14.15
CA GLY A 40 19.17 -14.52 15.57
C GLY A 40 18.19 -13.62 16.33
N ALA A 41 18.18 -12.31 16.04
CA ALA A 41 17.20 -11.40 16.63
C ALA A 41 15.77 -11.68 16.15
N LEU A 42 15.58 -11.98 14.85
CA LEU A 42 14.27 -12.35 14.28
C LEU A 42 13.72 -13.64 14.90
N ASP A 43 14.58 -14.63 15.14
CA ASP A 43 14.18 -15.89 15.79
C ASP A 43 13.66 -15.65 17.21
N LEU A 44 14.24 -14.69 17.94
CA LEU A 44 13.78 -14.30 19.28
C LEU A 44 12.44 -13.55 19.28
N CYS A 45 12.07 -12.90 18.16
CA CYS A 45 10.79 -12.20 18.04
C CYS A 45 9.58 -13.15 17.94
N ALA A 46 9.80 -14.45 17.69
CA ALA A 46 8.74 -15.45 17.56
C ALA A 46 7.63 -15.05 16.56
N LEU A 47 8.03 -14.43 15.44
CA LEU A 47 7.11 -14.01 14.37
C LEU A 47 6.32 -15.21 13.84
N LYS A 48 5.07 -14.98 13.45
CA LYS A 48 4.24 -15.97 12.77
C LYS A 48 4.94 -16.45 11.50
N THR A 49 4.77 -17.73 11.21
CA THR A 49 5.22 -18.32 9.94
C THR A 49 4.07 -18.42 8.96
N LYS A 50 4.41 -18.56 7.67
CA LYS A 50 3.42 -18.66 6.59
C LYS A 50 2.38 -19.74 6.90
N PRO A 51 1.08 -19.41 6.92
CA PRO A 51 0.03 -20.40 7.13
C PRO A 51 0.04 -21.49 6.05
N LYS A 52 -0.22 -22.75 6.43
CA LYS A 52 -0.35 -23.86 5.47
C LYS A 52 -1.43 -23.60 4.43
N ASN A 53 -2.55 -23.00 4.84
CA ASN A 53 -3.68 -22.67 4.00
C ASN A 53 -4.12 -21.23 4.26
N ILE A 54 -4.19 -20.41 3.21
CA ILE A 54 -4.75 -19.06 3.26
C ILE A 54 -6.18 -19.12 2.70
N ARG A 55 -7.16 -18.71 3.51
CA ARG A 55 -8.57 -18.70 3.10
C ARG A 55 -8.89 -17.44 2.29
N HIS A 56 -8.47 -17.39 1.02
CA HIS A 56 -8.70 -16.25 0.13
C HIS A 56 -10.17 -15.84 -0.04
N LYS A 57 -11.09 -16.78 0.17
CA LYS A 57 -12.54 -16.51 0.21
C LYS A 57 -12.91 -15.48 1.29
N ASP A 58 -12.24 -15.49 2.45
CA ASP A 58 -12.54 -14.57 3.55
C ASP A 58 -12.22 -13.12 3.14
N PHE A 59 -11.10 -12.92 2.41
CA PHE A 59 -10.77 -11.63 1.82
C PHE A 59 -11.73 -11.26 0.68
N TYR A 60 -12.12 -12.21 -0.17
CA TYR A 60 -13.05 -11.96 -1.27
C TYR A 60 -14.44 -11.54 -0.77
N ASP A 61 -14.88 -12.08 0.36
CA ASP A 61 -16.19 -11.81 0.96
C ASP A 61 -16.12 -10.77 2.10
N CYS A 62 -15.03 -9.98 2.19
CA CYS A 62 -14.80 -9.07 3.31
C CYS A 62 -15.88 -7.97 3.43
N PRO A 63 -16.09 -7.38 4.62
CA PRO A 63 -17.23 -6.51 4.90
C PRO A 63 -17.44 -5.31 3.96
N ILE A 64 -16.38 -4.75 3.35
CA ILE A 64 -16.53 -3.66 2.36
C ILE A 64 -17.49 -4.02 1.22
N THR A 65 -17.56 -5.30 0.85
CA THR A 65 -18.39 -5.79 -0.26
C THR A 65 -19.89 -5.54 -0.06
N LYS A 66 -20.31 -5.29 1.19
CA LYS A 66 -21.68 -4.99 1.60
C LYS A 66 -21.87 -3.54 2.04
N LYS A 67 -20.80 -2.84 2.43
CA LYS A 67 -20.83 -1.47 2.97
C LYS A 67 -20.69 -0.39 1.89
N ALA A 68 -19.85 -0.62 0.89
CA ALA A 68 -19.48 0.38 -0.10
C ALA A 68 -20.28 0.25 -1.41
N LYS A 69 -20.33 1.33 -2.19
CA LYS A 69 -20.99 1.32 -3.50
C LYS A 69 -20.15 0.56 -4.52
N LYS A 70 -20.69 -0.54 -5.04
CA LYS A 70 -20.03 -1.35 -6.07
C LYS A 70 -19.96 -0.61 -7.41
N ILE A 71 -18.80 -0.68 -8.07
CA ILE A 71 -18.64 -0.33 -9.48
C ILE A 71 -18.78 -1.64 -10.27
N ASN A 72 -19.87 -1.78 -11.03
CA ASN A 72 -20.27 -3.07 -11.59
C ASN A 72 -19.37 -3.51 -12.75
N TYR A 73 -18.52 -4.51 -12.47
CA TYR A 73 -17.74 -5.23 -13.48
C TYR A 73 -17.83 -6.75 -13.27
N PRO A 74 -17.96 -7.56 -14.34
CA PRO A 74 -17.98 -9.01 -14.23
C PRO A 74 -16.69 -9.56 -13.62
N PHE A 75 -16.85 -10.33 -12.53
CA PHE A 75 -15.78 -11.04 -11.83
C PHE A 75 -14.67 -10.15 -11.23
N THR A 76 -14.83 -8.82 -11.21
CA THR A 76 -13.87 -7.89 -10.64
C THR A 76 -14.55 -7.06 -9.56
N GLN A 77 -14.01 -7.12 -8.34
CA GLN A 77 -14.50 -6.39 -7.19
C GLN A 77 -13.85 -5.01 -7.14
N ILE A 78 -14.65 -3.98 -7.41
CA ILE A 78 -14.26 -2.58 -7.25
C ILE A 78 -15.41 -1.86 -6.53
N TYR A 79 -15.07 -1.09 -5.52
CA TYR A 79 -15.99 -0.39 -4.65
C TYR A 79 -15.52 1.03 -4.43
N LYS A 80 -16.48 1.94 -4.22
CA LYS A 80 -16.19 3.31 -3.83
C LYS A 80 -17.05 3.75 -2.64
N GLN A 81 -16.48 4.63 -1.82
CA GLN A 81 -17.18 5.33 -0.75
C GLN A 81 -16.90 6.82 -0.91
N GLU A 82 -17.96 7.58 -1.20
CA GLU A 82 -17.88 9.04 -1.22
C GLU A 82 -17.86 9.57 0.22
N ASP A 83 -17.24 10.72 0.42
CA ASP A 83 -17.14 11.40 1.72
C ASP A 83 -16.58 10.49 2.84
N PHE A 84 -15.64 9.60 2.49
CA PHE A 84 -14.96 8.73 3.46
C PHE A 84 -14.09 9.55 4.42
N LEU A 85 -13.39 10.55 3.88
CA LEU A 85 -12.75 11.60 4.66
C LEU A 85 -13.48 12.93 4.44
N SER A 86 -13.62 13.69 5.51
CA SER A 86 -14.07 15.08 5.48
C SER A 86 -13.01 15.98 4.82
N GLU A 87 -13.46 17.17 4.40
CA GLU A 87 -12.56 18.19 3.86
C GLU A 87 -11.44 18.59 4.84
N ALA A 88 -11.75 18.69 6.13
CA ALA A 88 -10.77 18.99 7.17
C ALA A 88 -9.71 17.89 7.28
N GLU A 89 -10.12 16.62 7.39
CA GLU A 89 -9.19 15.47 7.44
C GLU A 89 -8.29 15.41 6.19
N CYS A 90 -8.83 15.72 5.02
CA CYS A 90 -8.06 15.80 3.78
C CYS A 90 -7.02 16.93 3.80
N ASN A 91 -7.40 18.13 4.25
CA ASN A 91 -6.50 19.28 4.31
C ASN A 91 -5.37 19.08 5.33
N ASP A 92 -5.69 18.52 6.50
CA ASP A 92 -4.70 18.19 7.54
C ASP A 92 -3.67 17.18 7.01
N LEU A 93 -4.14 16.13 6.32
CA LEU A 93 -3.26 15.16 5.65
C LEU A 93 -2.35 15.81 4.61
N ILE A 94 -2.89 16.67 3.75
CA ILE A 94 -2.10 17.37 2.73
C ILE A 94 -1.04 18.26 3.40
N GLY A 95 -1.39 18.94 4.49
CA GLY A 95 -0.46 19.74 5.29
C GLY A 95 0.72 18.91 5.81
N LEU A 96 0.42 17.74 6.40
CA LEU A 96 1.42 16.80 6.89
C LEU A 96 2.30 16.21 5.78
N MET A 97 1.69 15.85 4.64
CA MET A 97 2.40 15.30 3.49
C MET A 97 3.44 16.29 2.97
N ASN A 98 3.09 17.57 2.83
CA ASN A 98 3.97 18.59 2.26
C ASN A 98 5.21 18.88 3.14
N GLN A 99 5.21 18.49 4.41
CA GLN A 99 6.36 18.63 5.30
C GLN A 99 7.39 17.50 5.12
N ASN A 100 6.98 16.34 4.59
CA ASN A 100 7.75 15.10 4.59
C ASN A 100 7.87 14.45 3.20
N LEU A 101 7.93 15.24 2.12
CA LEU A 101 7.99 14.72 0.75
C LEU A 101 9.39 14.19 0.38
N ARG A 102 9.45 13.01 -0.26
CA ARG A 102 10.62 12.48 -0.97
C ARG A 102 10.24 11.90 -2.33
N PRO A 103 11.17 11.66 -3.27
CA PRO A 103 10.87 10.94 -4.50
C PRO A 103 10.32 9.52 -4.24
N SER A 104 9.30 9.10 -5.02
CA SER A 104 8.76 7.75 -4.94
C SER A 104 9.70 6.72 -5.55
N THR A 105 9.73 5.51 -4.99
CA THR A 105 10.45 4.36 -5.54
C THR A 105 9.50 3.33 -6.13
N VAL A 106 10.01 2.44 -6.98
CA VAL A 106 9.30 1.27 -7.52
C VAL A 106 9.96 0.00 -7.02
N SER A 107 9.17 -1.07 -6.85
CA SER A 107 9.72 -2.40 -6.57
C SER A 107 10.55 -2.89 -7.75
N ASP A 108 11.71 -3.45 -7.47
CA ASP A 108 12.54 -4.11 -8.49
C ASP A 108 13.01 -5.50 -8.01
N LYS A 109 13.82 -6.16 -8.85
CA LYS A 109 14.32 -7.53 -8.67
C LYS A 109 15.29 -7.69 -7.49
N THR A 110 15.84 -6.59 -6.98
CA THR A 110 16.85 -6.55 -5.92
C THR A 110 16.32 -5.86 -4.66
N ASP A 111 15.05 -5.45 -4.69
CA ASP A 111 14.42 -4.59 -3.70
C ASP A 111 15.23 -3.31 -3.43
N SER A 112 15.90 -2.75 -4.45
CA SER A 112 16.60 -1.47 -4.33
C SER A 112 15.60 -0.32 -4.41
N ASN A 113 15.89 0.76 -3.66
CA ASN A 113 15.15 2.02 -3.77
C ASN A 113 15.45 2.69 -5.12
N CYS A 114 14.79 2.21 -6.17
CA CYS A 114 14.99 2.72 -7.52
C CYS A 114 13.98 3.82 -7.84
N VAL A 115 14.50 5.04 -8.02
CA VAL A 115 13.78 6.12 -8.71
C VAL A 115 13.81 5.79 -10.20
N SER A 116 12.64 5.70 -10.83
CA SER A 116 12.50 5.26 -12.22
C SER A 116 11.65 6.25 -13.02
N SER A 117 11.92 6.41 -14.31
CA SER A 117 11.04 7.16 -15.22
C SER A 117 9.64 6.55 -15.33
N TYR A 118 9.44 5.33 -14.84
CA TYR A 118 8.16 4.64 -14.79
C TYR A 118 7.17 5.22 -13.78
N ARG A 119 7.69 5.87 -12.73
CA ARG A 119 6.92 6.53 -11.66
C ARG A 119 7.62 7.83 -11.28
N THR A 120 6.99 8.95 -11.62
CA THR A 120 7.57 10.28 -11.41
C THR A 120 6.94 11.04 -10.23
N SER A 121 6.14 10.36 -9.41
CA SER A 121 5.52 10.94 -8.21
C SER A 121 6.52 11.16 -7.08
N THR A 122 6.09 11.95 -6.09
CA THR A 122 6.73 12.01 -4.77
C THR A 122 5.89 11.24 -3.76
N THR A 123 6.55 10.53 -2.84
CA THR A 123 5.95 9.86 -1.69
C THR A 123 6.26 10.68 -0.45
N ALA A 124 5.26 10.97 0.39
CA ALA A 124 5.52 11.34 1.77
C ALA A 124 5.53 10.07 2.62
N ASP A 125 6.58 9.89 3.42
CA ASP A 125 6.60 8.83 4.42
C ASP A 125 5.75 9.29 5.61
N LEU A 126 4.59 8.65 5.79
CA LEU A 126 3.82 8.78 7.02
C LEU A 126 4.24 7.62 7.94
N HIS A 127 5.03 7.93 8.97
CA HIS A 127 5.55 6.93 9.89
C HIS A 127 4.49 6.53 10.94
N TYR A 128 4.44 5.22 11.24
CA TYR A 128 3.49 4.60 12.18
C TYR A 128 3.43 5.26 13.56
N PHE A 129 4.55 5.79 14.06
CA PHE A 129 4.73 6.15 15.47
C PHE A 129 4.83 7.66 15.72
N ASP A 130 4.92 8.47 14.68
CA ASP A 130 5.22 9.90 14.83
C ASP A 130 3.95 10.77 14.79
N ASN A 131 2.78 10.17 14.48
CA ASN A 131 1.55 10.93 14.30
C ASN A 131 0.28 10.12 14.62
N ASP A 132 -0.47 10.56 15.63
CA ASP A 132 -1.76 9.98 16.02
C ASP A 132 -2.76 9.93 14.86
N PHE A 133 -2.68 10.89 13.93
CA PHE A 133 -3.52 10.93 12.75
C PHE A 133 -3.35 9.67 11.89
N TYR A 134 -2.12 9.18 11.73
CA TYR A 134 -1.85 7.98 10.95
C TYR A 134 -2.60 6.77 11.54
N LEU A 135 -2.50 6.56 12.85
CA LEU A 135 -3.15 5.44 13.54
C LEU A 135 -4.67 5.56 13.48
N GLN A 136 -5.22 6.77 13.61
CA GLN A 136 -6.66 7.01 13.47
C GLN A 136 -7.15 6.69 12.06
N LEU A 137 -6.43 7.14 11.03
CA LEU A 137 -6.75 6.84 9.64
C LEU A 137 -6.63 5.34 9.34
N ASP A 138 -5.56 4.70 9.80
CA ASP A 138 -5.32 3.27 9.61
C ASP A 138 -6.44 2.43 10.23
N LYS A 139 -6.83 2.76 11.47
CA LYS A 139 -7.96 2.14 12.15
C LYS A 139 -9.27 2.35 11.39
N LYS A 140 -9.55 3.58 10.94
CA LYS A 140 -10.75 3.93 10.16
C LYS A 140 -10.85 3.11 8.88
N ILE A 141 -9.75 2.95 8.13
CA ILE A 141 -9.72 2.14 6.91
C ILE A 141 -9.87 0.64 7.26
N SER A 142 -9.19 0.15 8.29
CA SER A 142 -9.25 -1.25 8.74
C SER A 142 -10.67 -1.66 9.14
N GLU A 143 -11.34 -0.85 9.95
CA GLU A 143 -12.74 -1.07 10.37
C GLU A 143 -13.72 -1.00 9.21
N PHE A 144 -13.49 -0.08 8.27
CA PHE A 144 -14.30 0.03 7.06
C PHE A 144 -14.17 -1.21 6.19
N MET A 145 -12.94 -1.63 5.90
CA MET A 145 -12.63 -2.86 5.16
C MET A 145 -13.13 -4.11 5.89
N GLY A 146 -13.12 -4.09 7.22
CA GLY A 146 -13.34 -5.25 8.06
C GLY A 146 -12.20 -6.26 7.96
N LEU A 147 -10.97 -5.76 7.86
CA LEU A 147 -9.74 -6.55 7.82
C LEU A 147 -8.91 -6.21 9.06
N GLU A 148 -8.17 -7.20 9.56
CA GLU A 148 -7.27 -7.00 10.70
C GLU A 148 -6.20 -5.94 10.37
N PRO A 149 -5.93 -4.97 11.26
CA PRO A 149 -5.01 -3.86 10.97
C PRO A 149 -3.61 -4.30 10.50
N PHE A 150 -3.06 -5.36 11.13
CA PHE A 150 -1.72 -5.88 10.82
C PHE A 150 -1.62 -6.64 9.49
N LEU A 151 -2.75 -6.85 8.78
CA LEU A 151 -2.69 -7.28 7.39
C LEU A 151 -2.33 -6.12 6.47
N GLY A 152 -2.50 -4.88 6.89
CA GLY A 152 -2.24 -3.72 6.07
C GLY A 152 -0.78 -3.27 6.11
N GLU A 153 -0.19 -3.04 4.95
CA GLU A 153 1.12 -2.38 4.83
C GLU A 153 1.08 -0.94 5.34
N VAL A 154 2.26 -0.33 5.51
CA VAL A 154 2.38 1.12 5.73
C VAL A 154 1.62 1.85 4.62
N MET A 155 0.80 2.83 5.01
CA MET A 155 0.13 3.69 4.04
C MET A 155 1.16 4.54 3.29
N GLN A 156 1.13 4.48 1.97
CA GLN A 156 1.91 5.39 1.15
C GLN A 156 1.08 6.62 0.84
N ALA A 157 1.61 7.79 1.18
CA ALA A 157 1.04 9.05 0.78
C ALA A 157 1.77 9.55 -0.47
N GLN A 158 1.05 9.84 -1.55
CA GLN A 158 1.65 10.23 -2.82
C GLN A 158 1.15 11.59 -3.30
N LYS A 159 2.06 12.43 -3.79
CA LYS A 159 1.80 13.69 -4.48
C LYS A 159 2.25 13.59 -5.94
N TYR A 160 1.37 13.99 -6.85
CA TYR A 160 1.64 14.13 -8.27
C TYR A 160 1.47 15.61 -8.65
N GLU A 161 2.53 16.21 -9.15
CA GLU A 161 2.51 17.53 -9.78
C GLU A 161 2.04 17.42 -11.24
N PRO A 162 1.62 18.52 -11.89
CA PRO A 162 1.23 18.50 -13.29
C PRO A 162 2.24 17.76 -14.18
N GLY A 163 1.74 16.79 -14.96
CA GLY A 163 2.58 15.95 -15.83
C GLY A 163 3.21 14.72 -15.19
N GLN A 164 3.19 14.57 -13.85
CA GLN A 164 3.71 13.37 -13.17
C GLN A 164 2.71 12.21 -13.23
N TYR A 165 3.20 10.98 -13.33
CA TYR A 165 2.37 9.79 -13.55
C TYR A 165 2.94 8.56 -12.82
N PHE A 166 2.14 7.49 -12.81
CA PHE A 166 2.62 6.15 -12.51
C PHE A 166 2.03 5.20 -13.54
N LYS A 167 2.91 4.63 -14.39
CA LYS A 167 2.57 3.77 -15.52
C LYS A 167 1.80 2.51 -15.11
N GLU A 168 1.24 1.84 -16.12
CA GLU A 168 0.37 0.64 -15.97
C GLU A 168 1.00 -0.44 -15.09
N HIS A 169 0.39 -0.76 -13.96
CA HIS A 169 0.90 -1.80 -13.06
C HIS A 169 -0.24 -2.57 -12.40
N TRP A 170 0.14 -3.66 -11.72
CA TRP A 170 -0.68 -4.33 -10.73
C TRP A 170 -0.12 -4.05 -9.35
N ASP A 171 -1.00 -4.03 -8.35
CA ASP A 171 -0.55 -3.95 -6.96
C ASP A 171 -0.06 -5.29 -6.44
N PHE A 172 -0.59 -6.41 -6.94
CA PHE A 172 -0.10 -7.73 -6.60
C PHE A 172 1.27 -7.99 -7.24
N PHE A 173 2.04 -8.88 -6.63
CA PHE A 173 3.30 -9.37 -7.19
C PHE A 173 3.03 -10.55 -8.12
N ASP A 174 3.53 -10.54 -9.35
CA ASP A 174 3.32 -11.64 -10.30
C ASP A 174 3.97 -12.94 -9.77
N PRO A 175 3.19 -14.03 -9.54
CA PRO A 175 3.70 -15.29 -8.98
C PRO A 175 4.90 -15.91 -9.71
N PHE A 176 5.14 -15.52 -10.96
CA PHE A 176 6.22 -16.06 -11.78
C PHE A 176 7.49 -15.22 -11.76
N THR A 177 7.57 -14.18 -10.92
CA THR A 177 8.73 -13.29 -10.86
C THR A 177 9.54 -13.40 -9.56
N THR A 178 10.75 -12.85 -9.56
CA THR A 178 11.62 -12.81 -8.38
C THR A 178 11.03 -11.91 -7.30
N GLU A 179 10.39 -10.82 -7.70
CA GLU A 179 9.69 -9.88 -6.82
C GLU A 179 8.65 -10.61 -5.97
N TYR A 180 7.87 -11.54 -6.54
CA TYR A 180 6.95 -12.34 -5.73
C TYR A 180 7.66 -13.12 -4.62
N LYS A 181 8.82 -13.74 -4.91
CA LYS A 181 9.57 -14.48 -3.90
C LYS A 181 10.08 -13.57 -2.78
N ILE A 182 10.54 -12.37 -3.12
CA ILE A 182 11.08 -11.40 -2.16
C ILE A 182 9.96 -10.75 -1.34
N TYR A 183 8.99 -10.10 -1.99
CA TYR A 183 7.99 -9.29 -1.30
C TYR A 183 6.85 -10.11 -0.70
N CYS A 184 6.62 -11.36 -1.13
CA CYS A 184 5.59 -12.21 -0.53
C CYS A 184 6.14 -13.19 0.52
N GLU A 185 7.44 -13.18 0.83
CA GLU A 185 8.04 -14.09 1.81
C GLU A 185 7.39 -13.96 3.19
N TRP A 186 7.21 -12.72 3.66
CA TRP A 186 6.81 -12.42 5.04
C TRP A 186 5.33 -12.14 5.27
N MET A 187 4.62 -11.58 4.30
CA MET A 187 3.19 -11.25 4.46
C MET A 187 2.35 -11.79 3.30
N GLY A 188 2.98 -12.55 2.39
CA GLY A 188 2.30 -13.11 1.24
C GLY A 188 1.85 -12.05 0.25
N GLN A 189 0.88 -12.43 -0.57
CA GLN A 189 0.36 -11.61 -1.65
C GLN A 189 -0.52 -10.46 -1.15
N ARG A 190 -0.58 -9.36 -1.91
CA ARG A 190 -1.57 -8.29 -1.73
C ARG A 190 -2.95 -8.73 -2.21
N THR A 191 -3.92 -8.74 -1.30
CA THR A 191 -5.32 -9.13 -1.52
C THR A 191 -6.16 -7.95 -1.98
N TRP A 192 -6.15 -6.84 -1.24
CA TRP A 192 -6.91 -5.63 -1.56
C TRP A 192 -6.00 -4.41 -1.66
N THR A 193 -6.42 -3.43 -2.45
CA THR A 193 -5.91 -2.07 -2.40
C THR A 193 -7.02 -1.13 -1.97
N THR A 194 -6.70 -0.21 -1.08
CA THR A 194 -7.54 0.92 -0.69
C THR A 194 -6.78 2.21 -1.00
N MET A 195 -7.38 3.07 -1.81
CA MET A 195 -6.81 4.36 -2.19
C MET A 195 -7.81 5.47 -1.88
N ILE A 196 -7.35 6.56 -1.30
CA ILE A 196 -8.17 7.73 -0.96
C ILE A 196 -7.63 8.94 -1.72
N TYR A 197 -8.52 9.66 -2.41
CA TYR A 197 -8.18 10.96 -2.99
C TYR A 197 -8.33 12.06 -1.95
N LEU A 198 -7.30 12.86 -1.74
CA LEU A 198 -7.31 13.94 -0.74
C LEU A 198 -7.75 15.29 -1.30
N ASN A 199 -7.80 15.43 -2.62
CA ASN A 199 -8.27 16.65 -3.26
C ASN A 199 -8.95 16.37 -4.60
N ASP A 200 -9.74 17.34 -5.05
CA ASP A 200 -10.27 17.37 -6.41
C ASP A 200 -9.16 17.78 -7.39
N VAL A 201 -9.18 17.19 -8.59
CA VAL A 201 -8.32 17.57 -9.71
C VAL A 201 -9.22 17.99 -10.86
N GLU A 202 -9.03 19.20 -11.36
CA GLU A 202 -9.90 19.79 -12.38
C GLU A 202 -9.83 19.00 -13.70
N GLU A 203 -8.62 18.78 -14.19
CA GLU A 203 -8.34 18.06 -15.43
C GLU A 203 -7.17 17.06 -15.27
N GLY A 204 -7.36 15.83 -15.78
CA GLY A 204 -6.41 14.74 -15.64
C GLY A 204 -6.44 14.08 -14.25
N GLY A 205 -5.35 13.40 -13.89
CA GLY A 205 -5.18 12.81 -12.57
C GLY A 205 -5.97 11.53 -12.32
N GLU A 206 -6.71 11.00 -13.30
CA GLU A 206 -7.55 9.82 -13.10
C GLU A 206 -6.75 8.56 -12.77
N THR A 207 -7.34 7.66 -11.98
CA THR A 207 -6.89 6.27 -11.96
C THR A 207 -7.60 5.51 -13.07
N TRP A 208 -6.82 5.02 -14.03
CA TRP A 208 -7.31 4.35 -15.23
C TRP A 208 -7.11 2.84 -15.14
N PHE A 209 -8.19 2.07 -15.02
CA PHE A 209 -8.17 0.61 -15.11
C PHE A 209 -8.34 0.18 -16.56
N LYS A 210 -7.21 -0.04 -17.25
CA LYS A 210 -7.15 -0.24 -18.70
C LYS A 210 -8.01 -1.41 -19.20
N HIS A 211 -7.94 -2.55 -18.53
CA HIS A 211 -8.68 -3.75 -18.93
C HIS A 211 -10.19 -3.67 -18.64
N LEU A 212 -10.61 -2.75 -17.77
CA LEU A 212 -12.01 -2.50 -17.47
C LEU A 212 -12.59 -1.32 -18.25
N LYS A 213 -11.73 -0.57 -18.95
CA LYS A 213 -12.06 0.71 -19.56
C LYS A 213 -12.71 1.68 -18.57
N LEU A 214 -12.25 1.69 -17.31
CA LEU A 214 -12.79 2.49 -16.21
C LEU A 214 -11.83 3.61 -15.83
N LYS A 215 -12.26 4.87 -15.93
CA LYS A 215 -11.57 6.02 -15.31
C LYS A 215 -12.28 6.41 -14.01
N VAL A 216 -11.53 6.58 -12.94
CA VAL A 216 -12.01 7.17 -11.70
C VAL A 216 -11.36 8.55 -11.54
N LYS A 217 -12.17 9.61 -11.61
CA LYS A 217 -11.71 10.99 -11.42
C LYS A 217 -11.36 11.23 -9.95
N PRO A 218 -10.26 11.95 -9.64
CA PRO A 218 -9.99 12.40 -8.27
C PRO A 218 -11.14 13.25 -7.75
N LYS A 219 -11.71 12.82 -6.63
CA LYS A 219 -12.72 13.56 -5.88
C LYS A 219 -12.30 13.56 -4.43
N ARG A 220 -12.20 14.72 -3.79
CA ARG A 220 -11.78 14.83 -2.39
C ARG A 220 -12.61 13.93 -1.47
N GLY A 221 -11.95 13.23 -0.57
CA GLY A 221 -12.57 12.32 0.39
C GLY A 221 -13.07 10.99 -0.20
N LEU A 222 -12.94 10.77 -1.52
CA LEU A 222 -13.35 9.52 -2.16
C LEU A 222 -12.37 8.40 -1.83
N LEU A 223 -12.87 7.35 -1.18
CA LEU A 223 -12.18 6.07 -1.07
C LEU A 223 -12.56 5.17 -2.25
N LEU A 224 -11.55 4.59 -2.89
CA LEU A 224 -11.65 3.58 -3.93
C LEU A 224 -10.96 2.31 -3.43
N ALA A 225 -11.63 1.17 -3.54
CA ALA A 225 -11.06 -0.12 -3.14
C ALA A 225 -11.27 -1.17 -4.23
N TRP A 226 -10.25 -2.00 -4.47
CA TRP A 226 -10.35 -3.12 -5.42
C TRP A 226 -9.63 -4.37 -4.91
N ASN A 227 -10.17 -5.53 -5.28
CA ASN A 227 -9.59 -6.82 -4.95
C ASN A 227 -8.60 -7.22 -6.05
N ASN A 228 -7.34 -7.38 -5.66
CA ASN A 228 -6.24 -7.80 -6.52
C ASN A 228 -6.28 -9.30 -6.84
N LEU A 229 -7.08 -10.09 -6.11
CA LEU A 229 -7.18 -11.53 -6.28
C LEU A 229 -8.62 -11.96 -6.57
N TYR A 230 -8.75 -13.09 -7.28
CA TYR A 230 -10.01 -13.82 -7.35
C TYR A 230 -10.23 -14.62 -6.05
N LYS A 231 -11.44 -15.16 -5.88
CA LYS A 231 -11.86 -15.93 -4.70
C LYS A 231 -10.95 -17.11 -4.34
N ASN A 232 -10.27 -17.68 -5.34
CA ASN A 232 -9.32 -18.78 -5.19
C ASN A 232 -7.87 -18.32 -4.91
N GLY A 233 -7.62 -17.01 -4.77
CA GLY A 233 -6.29 -16.44 -4.55
C GLY A 233 -5.47 -16.18 -5.81
N ILE A 234 -5.99 -16.50 -7.00
CA ILE A 234 -5.30 -16.20 -8.26
C ILE A 234 -5.34 -14.70 -8.53
N PRO A 235 -4.23 -14.07 -8.97
CA PRO A 235 -4.21 -12.66 -9.33
C PRO A 235 -5.26 -12.27 -10.37
N ASN A 236 -5.92 -11.14 -10.13
CA ASN A 236 -6.89 -10.54 -11.02
C ASN A 236 -6.23 -9.54 -11.95
N PHE A 237 -5.72 -10.02 -13.09
CA PHE A 237 -5.06 -9.17 -14.08
C PHE A 237 -5.92 -8.01 -14.62
N LYS A 238 -7.25 -8.04 -14.45
CA LYS A 238 -8.13 -6.94 -14.86
C LYS A 238 -7.95 -5.67 -14.02
N THR A 239 -7.31 -5.76 -12.85
CA THR A 239 -7.04 -4.59 -12.00
C THR A 239 -5.81 -3.79 -12.42
N MET A 240 -5.21 -4.09 -13.58
CA MET A 240 -4.13 -3.29 -14.13
C MET A 240 -4.56 -1.83 -14.24
N HIS A 241 -3.78 -0.93 -13.63
CA HIS A 241 -4.14 0.47 -13.56
C HIS A 241 -2.94 1.40 -13.72
N GLU A 242 -3.23 2.62 -14.17
CA GLU A 242 -2.27 3.72 -14.33
C GLU A 242 -2.80 4.95 -13.59
N ALA A 243 -1.90 5.72 -12.97
CA ALA A 243 -2.22 7.07 -12.51
C ALA A 243 -1.92 8.05 -13.65
N PHE A 244 -2.97 8.57 -14.28
CA PHE A 244 -2.84 9.59 -15.33
C PHE A 244 -2.30 10.89 -14.73
N PRO A 245 -1.55 11.67 -15.53
CA PRO A 245 -1.01 12.91 -15.04
C PRO A 245 -2.11 13.93 -14.76
N PRO A 246 -2.08 14.63 -13.61
CA PRO A 246 -2.88 15.84 -13.47
C PRO A 246 -2.37 16.86 -14.50
N LYS A 247 -3.29 17.60 -15.10
CA LYS A 247 -2.95 18.66 -16.06
C LYS A 247 -2.93 20.03 -15.39
N GLN A 248 -3.76 20.20 -14.37
CA GLN A 248 -3.85 21.43 -13.58
C GLN A 248 -4.00 21.08 -12.09
N GLY A 249 -3.22 21.77 -11.26
CA GLY A 249 -3.12 21.49 -9.82
C GLY A 249 -2.38 20.20 -9.49
N ASN A 250 -2.12 20.00 -8.20
CA ASN A 250 -1.49 18.78 -7.69
C ASN A 250 -2.57 17.74 -7.38
N LYS A 251 -2.23 16.46 -7.47
CA LYS A 251 -3.04 15.33 -6.97
C LYS A 251 -2.39 14.74 -5.73
N TYR A 252 -3.17 14.57 -4.67
CA TYR A 252 -2.75 13.92 -3.43
C TYR A 252 -3.59 12.67 -3.19
N VAL A 253 -2.94 11.55 -2.89
CA VAL A 253 -3.60 10.27 -2.59
C VAL A 253 -2.93 9.58 -1.41
N ILE A 254 -3.70 8.78 -0.67
CA ILE A 254 -3.18 7.78 0.27
C ILE A 254 -3.49 6.41 -0.32
N THR A 255 -2.52 5.50 -0.30
CA THR A 255 -2.70 4.11 -0.73
C THR A 255 -2.29 3.17 0.39
N LYS A 256 -3.14 2.18 0.69
CA LYS A 256 -2.86 1.09 1.62
C LYS A 256 -3.13 -0.24 0.92
N TRP A 257 -2.17 -1.15 1.01
CA TRP A 257 -2.29 -2.50 0.49
C TRP A 257 -2.50 -3.50 1.62
N TRP A 258 -3.35 -4.48 1.39
CA TRP A 258 -3.72 -5.50 2.35
C TRP A 258 -3.08 -6.81 1.97
N ARG A 259 -2.34 -7.42 2.87
CA ARG A 259 -1.63 -8.68 2.70
C ARG A 259 -2.53 -9.88 2.97
N SER A 260 -2.04 -11.05 2.60
CA SER A 260 -2.78 -12.31 2.73
C SER A 260 -2.52 -13.02 4.07
N TRP A 261 -1.53 -12.54 4.83
CA TRP A 261 -1.27 -12.87 6.23
C TRP A 261 -0.32 -11.83 6.86
N SER A 262 -0.14 -11.87 8.18
CA SER A 262 0.71 -10.95 8.96
C SER A 262 1.75 -11.72 9.79
N LEU A 263 2.89 -11.08 10.06
CA LEU A 263 3.95 -11.63 10.91
C LEU A 263 3.63 -11.58 12.40
N ILE A 264 2.69 -10.72 12.82
CA ILE A 264 2.23 -10.57 14.20
C ILE A 264 0.75 -10.90 14.36
#